data_AF-Q8FPM0-F1
#
_entry.id   AF-Q8FPM0-F1
#
_cell.length_a   1.000
_cell.length_b   1.000
_cell.length_c   1.000
_cell.angle_alpha   90.00
_cell.angle_beta   90.00
_cell.angle_gamma   90.00
#
_symmetry.space_group_name_H-M   'P 1'
#
loop_
_entity.id
_entity.type
_entity.pdbx_description
1 polymer ?
#
loop_
_entity_poly.entity_id
_entity_poly.type
_entity_poly.pdbx_seq_one_letter_code
_entity_poly.pdbx_strand_id
1 'polypeptide(L)'
;MTTPPTPPRGASGWGARGVEKRGPWLQWVDMSARDDTPADPAVAFLASFNDIEAHLRSQLNAKRSDSFRWMVRLAEKKHLISAQQSEALDAFAELRNAISHGPYNNLRPIADPRPDTVAMIQHIRDLLLDPPVALEVLSHQTVRSLQVGDPIAAALKIIRTTEISQFPVYDGGSYVALLTTNTIARWVAADLSDNSILDASTVAEVLDYAETSDSAVFMPRTATAQEVIDVMTGPELPWSVIVTEHGKPSQKPLRLISGRDMRSLIELVELR
;
A
#
# COMPACT_ATOMS: atom_id res chain seq x y z
N MET A 1 53.08 -38.15 -3.06
CA MET A 1 54.56 -38.18 -3.13
C MET A 1 54.96 -37.15 -4.16
N THR A 2 55.38 -35.95 -3.73
CA THR A 2 56.78 -35.48 -3.55
C THR A 2 57.02 -34.29 -4.50
N THR A 3 56.91 -33.08 -3.96
CA THR A 3 57.63 -31.86 -4.39
C THR A 3 59.13 -31.99 -4.08
N PRO A 4 60.03 -31.01 -4.37
CA PRO A 4 60.16 -29.96 -5.40
C PRO A 4 61.58 -30.04 -6.07
N PRO A 5 62.23 -28.99 -6.66
CA PRO A 5 62.84 -27.87 -5.89
C PRO A 5 62.88 -26.48 -6.58
N THR A 6 63.02 -25.43 -5.75
CA THR A 6 63.63 -24.10 -6.02
C THR A 6 64.87 -23.97 -5.10
N PRO A 7 65.76 -22.94 -5.10
CA PRO A 7 66.12 -21.84 -6.04
C PRO A 7 67.66 -21.76 -6.28
N PRO A 8 68.25 -20.61 -6.67
CA PRO A 8 68.96 -19.83 -5.64
C PRO A 8 68.84 -18.30 -5.73
N ARG A 9 69.22 -17.66 -4.61
CA ARG A 9 69.32 -16.20 -4.33
C ARG A 9 70.77 -15.71 -4.44
N GLY A 10 70.95 -14.40 -4.65
CA GLY A 10 72.15 -13.61 -4.31
C GLY A 10 72.00 -12.18 -4.87
N ALA A 11 71.71 -11.15 -4.06
CA ALA A 11 72.66 -10.24 -3.36
C ALA A 11 73.54 -9.44 -4.34
N SER A 12 73.87 -8.15 -4.24
CA SER A 12 73.62 -7.00 -3.36
C SER A 12 74.56 -5.89 -3.91
N GLY A 13 74.19 -4.61 -3.92
CA GLY A 13 75.14 -3.56 -4.30
C GLY A 13 74.60 -2.13 -4.17
N TRP A 14 75.10 -1.38 -3.19
CA TRP A 14 74.89 0.04 -2.96
C TRP A 14 75.95 0.89 -3.68
N GLY A 15 75.60 2.10 -4.15
CA GLY A 15 76.59 3.04 -4.72
C GLY A 15 76.05 4.39 -5.24
N ALA A 16 75.77 5.30 -4.31
CA ALA A 16 76.00 6.76 -4.33
C ALA A 16 75.55 7.72 -5.48
N ARG A 17 74.76 8.73 -5.02
CA ARG A 17 74.83 10.19 -5.26
C ARG A 17 74.47 10.79 -6.64
N GLY A 18 73.35 11.50 -6.67
CA GLY A 18 73.05 12.62 -7.57
C GLY A 18 72.07 13.58 -6.88
N VAL A 19 72.42 14.87 -6.83
CA VAL A 19 71.73 15.98 -6.16
C VAL A 19 70.73 16.65 -7.12
N GLU A 20 69.71 17.32 -6.55
CA GLU A 20 68.81 18.32 -7.17
C GLU A 20 67.72 17.77 -8.13
N LYS A 21 66.43 18.13 -8.05
CA LYS A 21 65.82 19.45 -7.81
C LYS A 21 64.45 19.35 -7.13
N ARG A 22 64.10 20.40 -6.37
CA ARG A 22 62.76 20.68 -5.83
C ARG A 22 61.78 21.03 -6.96
N GLY A 23 60.55 20.50 -6.88
CA GLY A 23 59.40 20.82 -7.74
C GLY A 23 58.11 20.22 -7.14
N PRO A 24 56.92 20.80 -7.40
CA PRO A 24 55.93 21.07 -6.35
C PRO A 24 54.81 20.03 -6.22
N TRP A 25 54.37 19.82 -4.97
CA TRP A 25 53.04 19.39 -4.53
C TRP A 25 52.25 18.44 -5.45
N LEU A 26 52.41 17.13 -5.28
CA LEU A 26 51.32 16.18 -5.58
C LEU A 26 50.41 16.09 -4.34
N GLN A 27 49.26 16.75 -4.40
CA GLN A 27 48.12 16.39 -3.57
C GLN A 27 47.65 15.00 -4.01
N TRP A 28 47.65 14.06 -3.06
CA TRP A 28 46.92 12.81 -3.19
C TRP A 28 45.43 13.17 -3.25
N VAL A 29 44.84 13.12 -4.44
CA VAL A 29 43.39 13.10 -4.57
C VAL A 29 42.95 11.70 -4.16
N ASP A 30 42.34 11.63 -2.98
CA ASP A 30 41.61 10.47 -2.51
C ASP A 30 40.49 10.13 -3.52
N MET A 31 40.66 9.04 -4.27
CA MET A 31 39.66 8.49 -5.21
C MET A 31 38.59 7.64 -4.50
N SER A 32 38.27 7.93 -3.24
CA SER A 32 37.18 7.27 -2.50
C SER A 32 35.99 8.16 -2.17
N ALA A 33 35.91 9.36 -2.77
CA ALA A 33 34.63 10.06 -2.87
C ALA A 33 33.75 9.33 -3.88
N ARG A 34 32.80 8.53 -3.39
CA ARG A 34 31.64 8.16 -4.19
C ARG A 34 31.05 9.45 -4.75
N ASP A 35 30.75 9.41 -6.04
CA ASP A 35 30.09 10.48 -6.78
C ASP A 35 28.65 10.63 -6.22
N ASP A 36 28.51 11.25 -5.05
CA ASP A 36 27.23 11.66 -4.45
C ASP A 36 26.70 12.91 -5.17
N THR A 37 26.79 12.93 -6.51
CA THR A 37 26.02 13.87 -7.31
C THR A 37 24.56 13.46 -7.14
N PRO A 38 23.68 14.33 -6.58
CA PRO A 38 22.25 14.01 -6.49
C PRO A 38 21.77 13.62 -7.88
N ALA A 39 21.11 12.46 -7.99
CA ALA A 39 20.55 12.01 -9.25
C ALA A 39 19.77 13.16 -9.89
N ASP A 40 20.08 13.48 -11.15
CA ASP A 40 19.45 14.60 -11.88
C ASP A 40 17.92 14.50 -11.72
N PRO A 41 17.25 15.50 -11.12
CA PRO A 41 15.81 15.48 -10.87
C PRO A 41 14.99 15.15 -12.13
N ALA A 42 15.42 15.62 -13.30
CA ALA A 42 14.79 15.31 -14.57
C ALA A 42 14.95 13.84 -14.95
N VAL A 43 16.13 13.25 -14.72
CA VAL A 43 16.38 11.82 -14.96
C VAL A 43 15.54 10.96 -14.03
N ALA A 44 15.51 11.29 -12.74
CA ALA A 44 14.70 10.57 -11.75
C ALA A 44 13.19 10.64 -12.07
N PHE A 45 12.70 11.82 -12.46
CA PHE A 45 11.32 12.02 -12.90
C PHE A 45 10.99 11.17 -14.14
N LEU A 46 11.82 11.25 -15.19
CA LEU A 46 11.59 10.51 -16.44
C LEU A 46 11.67 9.00 -16.22
N ALA A 47 12.56 8.52 -15.36
CA ALA A 47 12.64 7.12 -14.99
C ALA A 47 11.33 6.65 -14.34
N SER A 48 10.85 7.35 -13.31
CA SER A 48 9.59 7.01 -12.64
C SER A 48 8.39 7.08 -13.58
N PHE A 49 8.34 8.08 -14.47
CA PHE A 49 7.30 8.20 -15.48
C PHE A 49 7.28 6.97 -16.41
N ASN A 50 8.46 6.56 -16.90
CA ASN A 50 8.59 5.41 -17.79
C ASN A 50 8.21 4.10 -17.09
N ASP A 51 8.58 3.94 -15.82
CA ASP A 51 8.22 2.77 -15.01
C ASP A 51 6.69 2.68 -14.85
N ILE A 52 6.03 3.80 -14.51
CA ILE A 52 4.57 3.88 -14.41
C ILE A 52 3.92 3.57 -15.76
N GLU A 53 4.39 4.21 -16.84
CA GLU A 53 3.83 4.02 -18.17
C GLU A 53 3.95 2.56 -18.62
N ALA A 54 5.11 1.93 -18.39
CA ALA A 54 5.34 0.53 -18.71
C ALA A 54 4.45 -0.40 -17.88
N HIS A 55 4.33 -0.14 -16.58
CA HIS A 55 3.48 -0.90 -15.67
C HIS A 55 2.01 -0.82 -16.09
N LEU A 56 1.46 0.39 -16.24
CA LEU A 56 0.07 0.60 -16.65
C LEU A 56 -0.21 -0.05 -18.00
N ARG A 57 0.70 0.07 -18.97
CA ARG A 57 0.54 -0.57 -20.28
C ARG A 57 0.44 -2.09 -20.17
N SER A 58 1.31 -2.71 -19.38
CA SER A 58 1.30 -4.15 -19.14
C SER A 58 0.03 -4.58 -18.40
N GLN A 59 -0.27 -3.95 -17.26
CA GLN A 59 -1.38 -4.28 -16.37
C GLN A 59 -2.74 -4.10 -17.05
N LEU A 60 -2.88 -3.08 -17.90
CA LEU A 60 -4.11 -2.79 -18.62
C LEU A 60 -4.21 -3.50 -19.98
N ASN A 61 -3.17 -4.24 -20.39
CA ASN A 61 -3.04 -4.82 -21.73
C ASN A 61 -3.28 -3.78 -22.84
N ALA A 62 -2.74 -2.58 -22.65
CA ALA A 62 -2.94 -1.45 -23.56
C ALA A 62 -2.07 -1.59 -24.81
N LYS A 63 -2.59 -1.11 -25.95
CA LYS A 63 -1.85 -1.10 -27.22
C LYS A 63 -0.79 -0.01 -27.20
N ARG A 64 0.21 -0.15 -28.07
CA ARG A 64 1.24 0.89 -28.27
C ARG A 64 0.66 2.24 -28.72
N SER A 65 -0.50 2.23 -29.37
CA SER A 65 -1.21 3.44 -29.81
C SER A 65 -1.97 4.15 -28.69
N ASP A 66 -2.18 3.48 -27.56
CA ASP A 66 -2.98 4.03 -26.47
C ASP A 66 -2.14 5.03 -25.68
N SER A 67 -2.69 6.22 -25.47
CA SER A 67 -1.98 7.32 -24.82
C SER A 67 -1.83 7.08 -23.31
N PHE A 68 -0.78 7.65 -22.72
CA PHE A 68 -0.57 7.61 -21.27
C PHE A 68 -1.79 8.12 -20.49
N ARG A 69 -2.34 9.28 -20.88
CA ARG A 69 -3.55 9.86 -20.27
C ARG A 69 -4.75 8.91 -20.34
N TRP A 70 -4.94 8.19 -21.45
CA TRP A 70 -6.01 7.19 -21.54
C TRP A 70 -5.79 6.03 -20.57
N MET A 71 -4.55 5.53 -20.46
CA MET A 71 -4.20 4.47 -19.50
C MET A 71 -4.43 4.92 -18.05
N VAL A 72 -4.07 6.17 -17.70
CA VAL A 72 -4.32 6.76 -16.38
C VAL A 72 -5.81 6.79 -16.07
N ARG A 73 -6.65 7.27 -16.99
CA ARG A 73 -8.12 7.28 -16.80
C ARG A 73 -8.72 5.87 -16.69
N LEU A 74 -8.18 4.91 -17.42
CA LEU A 74 -8.60 3.52 -17.31
C LEU A 74 -8.15 2.89 -15.97
N ALA A 75 -6.96 3.23 -15.48
CA ALA A 75 -6.45 2.79 -14.19
C ALA A 75 -7.31 3.33 -13.03
N GLU A 76 -7.68 4.61 -13.07
CA GLU A 76 -8.61 5.25 -12.14
C GLU A 76 -9.96 4.50 -12.15
N LYS A 77 -10.54 4.27 -13.34
CA LYS A 77 -11.81 3.53 -13.47
C LYS A 77 -11.73 2.09 -12.95
N LYS A 78 -10.54 1.49 -12.95
CA LYS A 78 -10.29 0.14 -12.44
C LYS A 78 -9.84 0.13 -10.98
N HIS A 79 -9.88 1.26 -10.28
CA HIS A 79 -9.49 1.36 -8.86
C HIS A 79 -8.02 0.97 -8.61
N LEU A 80 -7.14 1.16 -9.60
CA LEU A 80 -5.70 0.93 -9.45
C LEU A 80 -4.98 2.17 -8.89
N ILE A 81 -5.58 3.34 -9.09
CA ILE A 81 -5.12 4.63 -8.59
C ILE A 81 -6.33 5.47 -8.17
N SER A 82 -6.12 6.40 -7.26
CA SER A 82 -7.14 7.36 -6.85
C SER A 82 -7.34 8.47 -7.90
N ALA A 83 -8.46 9.19 -7.80
CA ALA A 83 -8.72 10.36 -8.65
C ALA A 83 -7.64 11.45 -8.52
N GLN A 84 -7.10 11.64 -7.31
CA GLN A 84 -6.03 12.60 -7.07
C GLN A 84 -4.70 12.17 -7.73
N GLN A 85 -4.38 10.87 -7.67
CA GLN A 85 -3.23 10.31 -8.39
C GLN A 85 -3.41 10.43 -9.91
N SER A 86 -4.61 10.18 -10.42
CA SER A 86 -4.97 10.38 -11.83
C SER A 86 -4.72 11.82 -12.29
N GLU A 87 -5.19 12.81 -11.52
CA GLU A 87 -4.97 14.23 -11.78
C GLU A 87 -3.47 14.60 -11.77
N ALA A 88 -2.71 14.10 -10.79
CA ALA A 88 -1.26 14.32 -10.70
C ALA A 88 -0.53 13.74 -11.92
N LEU A 89 -0.85 12.50 -12.33
CA LEU A 89 -0.26 11.85 -13.50
C LEU A 89 -0.61 12.57 -14.81
N ASP A 90 -1.81 13.13 -14.93
CA ASP A 90 -2.21 13.98 -16.04
C ASP A 90 -1.34 15.25 -16.14
N ALA A 91 -1.00 15.87 -15.01
CA ALA A 91 -0.08 17.00 -14.97
C ALA A 91 1.37 16.59 -15.27
N PHE A 92 1.80 15.42 -14.78
CA PHE A 92 3.15 14.88 -15.04
C PHE A 92 3.36 14.52 -16.51
N ALA A 93 2.30 14.14 -17.24
CA ALA A 93 2.39 13.94 -18.68
C ALA A 93 2.77 15.22 -19.45
N GLU A 94 2.25 16.38 -19.04
CA GLU A 94 2.63 17.68 -19.61
C GLU A 94 4.08 18.04 -19.25
N LEU A 95 4.45 17.85 -17.99
CA LEU A 95 5.82 18.11 -17.53
C LEU A 95 6.84 17.24 -18.27
N ARG A 96 6.54 15.95 -18.47
CA ARG A 96 7.37 15.03 -19.26
C ARG A 96 7.60 15.56 -20.67
N ASN A 97 6.56 16.12 -21.31
CA ASN A 97 6.68 16.68 -22.66
C ASN A 97 7.55 17.94 -22.66
N ALA A 98 7.42 18.81 -21.66
CA ALA A 98 8.24 20.01 -21.51
C ALA A 98 9.74 19.66 -21.28
N ILE A 99 10.03 18.61 -20.51
CA ILE A 99 11.39 18.11 -20.27
C ILE A 99 11.96 17.46 -21.54
N SER A 100 11.18 16.61 -22.23
CA SER A 100 11.68 15.76 -23.32
C SER A 100 11.72 16.44 -24.71
N HIS A 101 10.84 17.42 -24.96
CA HIS A 101 10.61 18.01 -26.29
C HIS A 101 10.72 19.54 -26.33
N GLY A 102 11.09 20.20 -25.24
CA GLY A 102 11.35 21.64 -25.26
C GLY A 102 12.58 21.99 -26.13
N PRO A 103 12.62 23.12 -26.87
CA PRO A 103 13.84 23.58 -27.53
C PRO A 103 15.00 23.64 -26.53
N TYR A 104 16.01 22.80 -26.73
CA TYR A 104 17.22 22.81 -25.93
C TYR A 104 17.87 24.19 -25.98
N ASN A 105 17.83 24.94 -24.88
CA ASN A 105 18.67 26.11 -24.71
C ASN A 105 19.94 25.63 -23.99
N ASN A 106 21.09 25.67 -24.68
CA ASN A 106 22.38 25.22 -24.13
C ASN A 106 22.37 23.78 -23.55
N LEU A 107 21.75 22.83 -24.26
CA LEU A 107 21.70 21.40 -23.90
C LEU A 107 20.95 21.08 -22.58
N ARG A 108 20.12 22.00 -22.07
CA ARG A 108 19.26 21.76 -20.91
C ARG A 108 17.77 21.72 -21.29
N PRO A 109 16.96 20.88 -20.61
CA PRO A 109 15.51 20.93 -20.72
C PRO A 109 14.95 22.32 -20.37
N ILE A 110 13.79 22.67 -20.92
CA ILE A 110 13.10 23.94 -20.61
C ILE A 110 12.45 23.91 -19.22
N ALA A 111 12.19 22.72 -18.68
CA ALA A 111 11.62 22.52 -17.36
C ALA A 111 12.53 21.61 -16.53
N ASP A 112 12.69 21.96 -15.25
CA ASP A 112 13.34 21.14 -14.23
C ASP A 112 12.27 20.79 -13.19
N PRO A 113 11.97 19.50 -12.94
CA PRO A 113 10.94 19.13 -11.97
C PRO A 113 11.36 19.54 -10.56
N ARG A 114 10.42 20.12 -9.80
CA ARG A 114 10.66 20.44 -8.39
C ARG A 114 10.90 19.16 -7.58
N PRO A 115 11.69 19.19 -6.50
CA PRO A 115 11.96 18.00 -5.69
C PRO A 115 10.70 17.29 -5.16
N ASP A 116 9.67 18.04 -4.80
CA ASP A 116 8.37 17.49 -4.37
C ASP A 116 7.62 16.80 -5.51
N THR A 117 7.73 17.32 -6.74
CA THR A 117 7.18 16.68 -7.95
C THR A 117 7.87 15.34 -8.23
N VAL A 118 9.19 15.28 -8.06
CA VAL A 118 9.96 14.02 -8.20
C VAL A 118 9.56 13.02 -7.13
N ALA A 119 9.46 13.46 -5.87
CA ALA A 119 9.04 12.59 -4.77
C ALA A 119 7.62 12.06 -4.97
N MET A 120 6.70 12.89 -5.45
CA MET A 120 5.31 12.52 -5.70
C MET A 120 5.19 11.48 -6.82
N ILE A 121 5.87 11.64 -7.96
CA ILE A 121 5.83 10.62 -9.03
C ILE A 121 6.50 9.32 -8.61
N GLN A 122 7.57 9.38 -7.80
CA GLN A 122 8.19 8.19 -7.23
C GLN A 122 7.24 7.45 -6.29
N HIS A 123 6.53 8.20 -5.44
CA HIS A 123 5.54 7.62 -4.55
C HIS A 123 4.40 6.93 -5.31
N ILE A 124 3.84 7.58 -6.34
CA ILE A 124 2.81 6.96 -7.20
C ILE A 124 3.35 5.71 -7.91
N ARG A 125 4.59 5.76 -8.41
CA ARG A 125 5.26 4.61 -9.02
C ARG A 125 5.31 3.45 -8.03
N ASP A 126 5.78 3.70 -6.81
CA ASP A 126 5.96 2.64 -5.81
C ASP A 126 4.61 2.04 -5.42
N LEU A 127 3.56 2.86 -5.24
CA LEU A 127 2.19 2.37 -4.99
C LEU A 127 1.63 1.51 -6.14
N LEU A 128 2.01 1.79 -7.38
CA LEU A 128 1.58 1.00 -8.55
C LEU A 128 2.38 -0.30 -8.71
N LEU A 129 3.70 -0.24 -8.55
CA LEU A 129 4.59 -1.37 -8.75
C LEU A 129 4.54 -2.38 -7.60
N ASP A 130 4.38 -1.89 -6.37
CA ASP A 130 4.33 -2.68 -5.15
C ASP A 130 3.19 -2.19 -4.26
N PRO A 131 1.92 -2.44 -4.66
CA PRO A 131 0.78 -1.93 -3.94
C PRO A 131 0.70 -2.55 -2.54
N PRO A 132 0.60 -1.73 -1.49
CA PRO A 132 0.64 -2.23 -0.13
C PRO A 132 -0.60 -3.09 0.17
N VAL A 133 -0.38 -4.31 0.66
CA VAL A 133 -1.44 -5.23 1.06
C VAL A 133 -2.03 -4.78 2.40
N ALA A 134 -3.36 -4.66 2.49
CA ALA A 134 -4.04 -4.11 3.66
C ALA A 134 -3.71 -4.89 4.96
N LEU A 135 -3.55 -6.22 4.88
CA LEU A 135 -3.19 -7.06 6.02
C LEU A 135 -1.77 -6.83 6.54
N GLU A 136 -0.86 -6.35 5.70
CA GLU A 136 0.54 -6.13 6.07
C GLU A 136 0.74 -4.77 6.74
N VAL A 137 -0.11 -3.80 6.38
CA VAL A 137 -0.09 -2.43 6.93
C VAL A 137 -0.80 -2.37 8.28
N LEU A 138 -1.91 -3.09 8.43
CA LEU A 138 -2.74 -3.01 9.62
C LEU A 138 -2.22 -3.92 10.75
N SER A 139 -2.32 -3.43 11.99
CA SER A 139 -1.87 -4.17 13.18
C SER A 139 -2.62 -5.49 13.36
N HIS A 140 -1.95 -6.55 13.81
CA HIS A 140 -2.56 -7.86 13.96
C HIS A 140 -3.86 -7.84 14.79
N GLN A 141 -4.90 -8.54 14.30
CA GLN A 141 -6.21 -8.64 14.95
C GLN A 141 -6.62 -10.10 15.09
N THR A 142 -7.17 -10.49 16.25
CA THR A 142 -7.87 -11.77 16.39
C THR A 142 -9.36 -11.54 16.19
N VAL A 143 -9.88 -11.93 15.02
CA VAL A 143 -11.32 -11.76 14.72
C VAL A 143 -12.14 -12.66 15.65
N ARG A 144 -13.14 -12.06 16.31
CA ARG A 144 -14.12 -12.77 17.15
C ARG A 144 -15.40 -12.97 16.34
N SER A 145 -15.73 -14.22 16.07
CA SER A 145 -16.95 -14.61 15.37
C SER A 145 -17.92 -15.31 16.31
N LEU A 146 -19.21 -15.27 15.98
CA LEU A 146 -20.29 -15.90 16.74
C LEU A 146 -21.07 -16.85 15.85
N GLN A 147 -21.77 -17.81 16.45
CA GLN A 147 -22.81 -18.61 15.78
C GLN A 147 -24.18 -17.99 16.01
N VAL A 148 -25.12 -18.21 15.07
CA VAL A 148 -26.52 -17.74 15.21
C VAL A 148 -27.19 -18.26 16.49
N GLY A 149 -26.85 -19.47 16.93
CA GLY A 149 -27.37 -20.07 18.17
C GLY A 149 -26.62 -19.69 19.45
N ASP A 150 -25.54 -18.89 19.36
CA ASP A 150 -24.83 -18.45 20.56
C ASP A 150 -25.70 -17.52 21.41
N PRO A 151 -25.55 -17.54 22.74
CA PRO A 151 -26.26 -16.59 23.58
C PRO A 151 -25.74 -15.17 23.38
N ILE A 152 -26.63 -14.17 23.29
CA ILE A 152 -26.21 -12.77 23.10
C ILE A 152 -25.26 -12.27 24.21
N ALA A 153 -25.39 -12.83 25.41
CA ALA A 153 -24.49 -12.59 26.53
C ALA A 153 -23.00 -12.82 26.20
N ALA A 154 -22.68 -13.71 25.24
CA ALA A 154 -21.33 -13.92 24.76
C ALA A 154 -20.77 -12.67 24.07
N ALA A 155 -21.55 -12.03 23.19
CA ALA A 155 -21.19 -10.78 22.52
C ALA A 155 -21.03 -9.65 23.56
N LEU A 156 -22.01 -9.48 24.44
CA LEU A 156 -22.01 -8.43 25.48
C LEU A 156 -20.79 -8.54 26.41
N LYS A 157 -20.37 -9.75 26.75
CA LYS A 157 -19.15 -9.98 27.56
C LYS A 157 -17.89 -9.50 26.84
N ILE A 158 -17.80 -9.71 25.52
CA ILE A 158 -16.67 -9.23 24.72
C ILE A 158 -16.70 -7.70 24.61
N ILE A 159 -17.85 -7.12 24.30
CA ILE A 159 -18.04 -5.65 24.22
C ILE A 159 -17.65 -4.98 25.55
N ARG A 160 -18.02 -5.56 26.69
CA ARG A 160 -17.70 -4.99 28.02
C ARG A 160 -16.19 -4.95 28.32
N THR A 161 -15.40 -5.84 27.70
CA THR A 161 -13.99 -6.05 28.08
C THR A 161 -13.00 -5.68 26.98
N THR A 162 -13.49 -5.26 25.81
CA THR A 162 -12.69 -4.95 24.63
C THR A 162 -13.31 -3.80 23.87
N GLU A 163 -12.59 -3.24 22.89
CA GLU A 163 -13.14 -2.22 21.99
C GLU A 163 -13.81 -2.81 20.73
N ILE A 164 -14.11 -4.12 20.72
CA ILE A 164 -14.73 -4.77 19.57
C ILE A 164 -16.19 -4.36 19.49
N SER A 165 -16.60 -3.82 18.34
CA SER A 165 -17.95 -3.30 18.09
C SER A 165 -18.73 -4.08 17.04
N GLN A 166 -18.11 -5.10 16.43
CA GLN A 166 -18.65 -5.83 15.29
C GLN A 166 -18.18 -7.30 15.34
N PHE A 167 -19.08 -8.22 15.03
CA PHE A 167 -18.84 -9.66 15.10
C PHE A 167 -19.39 -10.33 13.84
N PRO A 168 -18.55 -10.98 13.02
CA PRO A 168 -19.04 -11.84 11.95
C PRO A 168 -19.83 -13.01 12.55
N VAL A 169 -21.08 -13.18 12.11
CA VAL A 169 -21.98 -14.25 12.56
C VAL A 169 -22.07 -15.32 11.49
N TYR A 170 -21.98 -16.58 11.91
CA TYR A 170 -22.05 -17.74 11.03
C TYR A 170 -23.15 -18.71 11.47
N ASP A 171 -23.63 -19.50 10.51
CA ASP A 171 -24.46 -20.68 10.75
C ASP A 171 -23.86 -21.87 9.99
N GLY A 172 -23.43 -22.91 10.70
CA GLY A 172 -22.84 -24.11 10.10
C GLY A 172 -21.63 -23.82 9.19
N GLY A 173 -20.88 -22.74 9.45
CA GLY A 173 -19.74 -22.31 8.64
C GLY A 173 -20.08 -21.40 7.45
N SER A 174 -21.36 -21.06 7.25
CA SER A 174 -21.79 -20.04 6.28
C SER A 174 -21.95 -18.70 6.97
N TYR A 175 -21.38 -17.64 6.41
CA TYR A 175 -21.60 -16.28 6.90
C TYR A 175 -23.08 -15.89 6.76
N VAL A 176 -23.63 -15.29 7.81
CA VAL A 176 -25.04 -14.85 7.87
C VAL A 176 -25.12 -13.34 7.88
N ALA A 177 -24.45 -12.68 8.83
CA ALA A 177 -24.56 -11.24 9.04
C ALA A 177 -23.37 -10.70 9.85
N LEU A 178 -23.29 -9.37 9.97
CA LEU A 178 -22.37 -8.70 10.88
C LEU A 178 -23.19 -8.18 12.08
N LEU A 179 -23.03 -8.79 13.25
CA LEU A 179 -23.65 -8.26 14.47
C LEU A 179 -22.88 -7.01 14.90
N THR A 180 -23.53 -5.84 14.91
CA THR A 180 -22.90 -4.58 15.32
C THR A 180 -23.44 -4.10 16.67
N THR A 181 -22.69 -3.23 17.35
CA THR A 181 -23.18 -2.55 18.56
C THR A 181 -24.43 -1.70 18.28
N ASN A 182 -24.62 -1.23 17.04
CA ASN A 182 -25.84 -0.55 16.62
C ASN A 182 -27.03 -1.52 16.58
N THR A 183 -26.86 -2.71 15.97
CA THR A 183 -27.86 -3.78 16.01
C THR A 183 -28.28 -4.11 17.44
N ILE A 184 -27.29 -4.29 18.34
CA ILE A 184 -27.55 -4.59 19.76
C ILE A 184 -28.30 -3.43 20.44
N ALA A 185 -27.93 -2.18 20.18
CA ALA A 185 -28.62 -1.03 20.76
C ALA A 185 -30.08 -0.92 20.30
N ARG A 186 -30.36 -1.21 19.02
CA ARG A 186 -31.72 -1.25 18.47
C ARG A 186 -32.54 -2.36 19.10
N TRP A 187 -31.95 -3.55 19.27
CA TRP A 187 -32.57 -4.65 20.00
C TRP A 187 -32.92 -4.23 21.43
N VAL A 188 -31.94 -3.72 22.21
CA VAL A 188 -32.17 -3.26 23.60
C VAL A 188 -33.30 -2.24 23.69
N ALA A 189 -33.35 -1.28 22.75
CA ALA A 189 -34.38 -0.26 22.72
C ALA A 189 -35.78 -0.83 22.45
N ALA A 190 -35.88 -1.84 21.57
CA ALA A 190 -37.14 -2.51 21.28
C ALA A 190 -37.60 -3.42 22.43
N ASP A 191 -36.69 -4.21 22.98
CA ASP A 191 -36.98 -5.24 23.98
C ASP A 191 -37.40 -4.62 25.32
N LEU A 192 -36.68 -3.59 25.78
CA LEU A 192 -37.03 -2.87 27.00
C LEU A 192 -38.36 -2.12 26.89
N SER A 193 -38.80 -1.77 25.68
CA SER A 193 -40.09 -1.10 25.46
C SER A 193 -41.29 -2.03 25.64
N ASP A 194 -41.09 -3.34 25.54
CA ASP A 194 -42.16 -4.33 25.67
C ASP A 194 -42.46 -4.62 27.14
N ASN A 195 -41.43 -5.03 27.91
CA ASN A 195 -41.62 -5.44 29.31
C ASN A 195 -40.53 -4.98 30.29
N SER A 196 -39.61 -4.10 29.87
CA SER A 196 -38.46 -3.63 30.68
C SER A 196 -37.49 -4.73 31.13
N ILE A 197 -37.50 -5.90 30.48
CA ILE A 197 -36.55 -7.00 30.65
C ILE A 197 -35.85 -7.21 29.30
N LEU A 198 -34.63 -7.77 29.34
CA LEU A 198 -33.95 -8.22 28.14
C LEU A 198 -34.20 -9.73 27.96
N ASP A 199 -35.01 -10.08 26.97
CA ASP A 199 -35.55 -11.42 26.77
C ASP A 199 -34.90 -12.17 25.60
N ALA A 200 -34.24 -11.48 24.66
CA ALA A 200 -33.54 -12.20 23.59
C ALA A 200 -32.42 -13.06 24.17
N SER A 201 -32.48 -14.34 23.81
CA SER A 201 -31.60 -15.36 24.31
C SER A 201 -30.45 -15.62 23.36
N THR A 202 -30.65 -15.42 22.05
CA THR A 202 -29.70 -15.82 21.01
C THR A 202 -29.25 -14.67 20.11
N VAL A 203 -28.12 -14.86 19.43
CA VAL A 203 -27.64 -13.92 18.40
C VAL A 203 -28.62 -13.80 17.24
N ALA A 204 -29.26 -14.91 16.83
CA ALA A 204 -30.24 -14.91 15.74
C ALA A 204 -31.40 -13.93 15.99
N GLU A 205 -31.99 -13.95 17.19
CA GLU A 205 -33.10 -13.05 17.56
C GLU A 205 -32.68 -11.58 17.54
N VAL A 206 -31.45 -11.28 17.95
CA VAL A 206 -30.92 -9.91 17.93
C VAL A 206 -30.66 -9.42 16.50
N LEU A 207 -30.33 -10.32 15.56
CA LEU A 207 -30.12 -9.97 14.16
C LEU A 207 -31.41 -9.54 13.45
N ASP A 208 -32.60 -9.82 13.98
CA ASP A 208 -33.86 -9.30 13.43
C ASP A 208 -33.95 -7.76 13.51
N TYR A 209 -33.09 -7.14 14.32
CA TYR A 209 -32.98 -5.68 14.46
C TYR A 209 -31.86 -5.07 13.63
N ALA A 210 -31.13 -5.88 12.86
CA ALA A 210 -30.02 -5.45 12.02
C ALA A 210 -30.53 -4.63 10.83
N GLU A 211 -29.74 -3.65 10.42
CA GLU A 211 -29.96 -2.94 9.16
C GLU A 211 -29.30 -3.68 8.00
N THR A 212 -29.72 -3.40 6.77
CA THR A 212 -29.05 -3.93 5.58
C THR A 212 -27.58 -3.50 5.48
N SER A 213 -27.25 -2.35 6.09
CA SER A 213 -25.89 -1.82 6.25
C SER A 213 -25.05 -2.57 7.28
N ASP A 214 -25.64 -3.41 8.15
CA ASP A 214 -24.95 -4.30 9.10
C ASP A 214 -24.44 -5.56 8.38
N SER A 215 -23.65 -5.35 7.32
CA SER A 215 -23.05 -6.39 6.49
C SER A 215 -21.59 -6.08 6.20
N ALA A 216 -20.89 -7.04 5.60
CA ALA A 216 -19.49 -6.90 5.23
C ALA A 216 -19.24 -7.48 3.83
N VAL A 217 -18.35 -6.83 3.09
CA VAL A 217 -17.83 -7.36 1.83
C VAL A 217 -16.62 -8.24 2.11
N PHE A 218 -16.53 -9.38 1.43
CA PHE A 218 -15.40 -10.31 1.58
C PHE A 218 -14.31 -10.01 0.55
N MET A 219 -13.08 -9.91 1.02
CA MET A 219 -11.90 -9.67 0.18
C MET A 219 -10.79 -10.70 0.45
N PRO A 220 -9.97 -11.04 -0.57
CA PRO A 220 -8.87 -11.98 -0.39
C PRO A 220 -7.75 -11.38 0.45
N ARG A 221 -6.89 -12.23 1.01
CA ARG A 221 -5.72 -11.81 1.81
C ARG A 221 -4.75 -10.90 1.05
N THR A 222 -4.78 -10.95 -0.28
CA THR A 222 -3.94 -10.16 -1.19
C THR A 222 -4.56 -8.80 -1.52
N ALA A 223 -5.72 -8.46 -0.95
CA ALA A 223 -6.37 -7.18 -1.18
C ALA A 223 -5.45 -6.03 -0.74
N THR A 224 -5.28 -5.08 -1.64
CA THR A 224 -4.47 -3.88 -1.44
C THR A 224 -5.20 -2.87 -0.56
N ALA A 225 -4.44 -1.96 0.06
CA ALA A 225 -5.01 -0.86 0.83
C ALA A 225 -5.98 -0.01 -0.02
N GLN A 226 -5.61 0.24 -1.29
CA GLN A 226 -6.43 1.00 -2.23
C GLN A 226 -7.77 0.30 -2.51
N GLU A 227 -7.76 -0.99 -2.86
CA GLU A 227 -9.01 -1.74 -3.11
C GLU A 227 -9.94 -1.75 -1.88
N VAL A 228 -9.39 -1.86 -0.67
CA VAL A 228 -10.18 -1.78 0.57
C VAL A 228 -10.80 -0.40 0.74
N ILE A 229 -10.03 0.68 0.49
CA ILE A 229 -10.53 2.05 0.54
C ILE A 229 -11.66 2.26 -0.47
N ASP A 230 -11.47 1.81 -1.70
CA ASP A 230 -12.48 1.92 -2.77
C ASP A 230 -13.79 1.22 -2.39
N VAL A 231 -13.71 0.01 -1.85
CA VAL A 231 -14.88 -0.73 -1.36
C VAL A 231 -15.57 0.02 -0.22
N MET A 232 -14.80 0.54 0.74
CA MET A 232 -15.34 1.19 1.94
C MET A 232 -15.73 2.67 1.75
N THR A 233 -15.46 3.26 0.58
CA THR A 233 -15.83 4.65 0.23
C THR A 233 -16.74 4.74 -1.00
N GLY A 234 -17.12 3.59 -1.56
CA GLY A 234 -18.02 3.49 -2.70
C GLY A 234 -19.44 4.02 -2.44
N PRO A 235 -20.26 4.22 -3.50
CA PRO A 235 -21.60 4.79 -3.37
C PRO A 235 -22.57 3.88 -2.60
N GLU A 236 -22.38 2.56 -2.67
CA GLU A 236 -23.08 1.57 -1.87
C GLU A 236 -22.11 1.07 -0.79
N LEU A 237 -22.03 1.80 0.34
CA LEU A 237 -21.07 1.52 1.41
C LEU A 237 -21.43 0.22 2.16
N PRO A 238 -20.59 -0.83 2.15
CA PRO A 238 -20.45 -1.67 3.31
C PRO A 238 -19.60 -0.92 4.35
N TRP A 239 -20.06 -0.84 5.60
CA TRP A 239 -19.26 -0.20 6.66
C TRP A 239 -18.04 -1.02 7.09
N SER A 240 -17.91 -2.25 6.56
CA SER A 240 -16.86 -3.19 6.96
C SER A 240 -16.44 -4.12 5.84
N VAL A 241 -15.18 -4.54 5.87
CA VAL A 241 -14.61 -5.59 5.00
C VAL A 241 -14.14 -6.75 5.87
N ILE A 242 -14.48 -7.98 5.50
CA ILE A 242 -13.91 -9.19 6.08
C ILE A 242 -12.88 -9.75 5.11
N VAL A 243 -11.63 -9.81 5.57
CA VAL A 243 -10.56 -10.45 4.80
C VAL A 243 -10.51 -11.92 5.14
N THR A 244 -10.54 -12.77 4.12
CA THR A 244 -10.33 -14.22 4.23
C THR A 244 -9.24 -14.67 3.26
N GLU A 245 -8.81 -15.93 3.33
CA GLU A 245 -7.72 -16.44 2.47
C GLU A 245 -7.96 -16.16 0.97
N HIS A 246 -9.20 -16.35 0.49
CA HIS A 246 -9.57 -16.16 -0.92
C HIS A 246 -10.82 -15.29 -1.11
N GLY A 247 -11.19 -14.48 -0.11
CA GLY A 247 -12.35 -13.59 -0.19
C GLY A 247 -13.69 -14.33 -0.19
N LYS A 248 -13.76 -15.54 0.35
CA LYS A 248 -14.99 -16.32 0.43
C LYS A 248 -15.65 -16.22 1.81
N PRO A 249 -17.00 -16.14 1.88
CA PRO A 249 -17.75 -16.07 3.13
C PRO A 249 -17.72 -17.36 3.96
N SER A 250 -17.35 -18.50 3.38
CA SER A 250 -17.24 -19.77 4.10
C SER A 250 -15.85 -20.00 4.73
N GLN A 251 -14.91 -19.09 4.51
CA GLN A 251 -13.55 -19.20 5.03
C GLN A 251 -13.43 -18.49 6.37
N LYS A 252 -12.50 -18.98 7.20
CA LYS A 252 -12.17 -18.34 8.47
C LYS A 252 -11.76 -16.87 8.23
N PRO A 253 -12.34 -15.90 8.96
CA PRO A 253 -11.93 -14.52 8.85
C PRO A 253 -10.51 -14.34 9.40
N LEU A 254 -9.66 -13.72 8.59
CA LEU A 254 -8.32 -13.30 8.95
C LEU A 254 -8.35 -11.93 9.61
N ARG A 255 -9.20 -11.03 9.11
CA ARG A 255 -9.36 -9.67 9.62
C ARG A 255 -10.77 -9.14 9.37
N LEU A 256 -11.25 -8.28 10.27
CA LEU A 256 -12.38 -7.38 10.05
C LEU A 256 -11.84 -5.94 10.01
N ILE A 257 -11.94 -5.31 8.84
CA ILE A 257 -11.57 -3.92 8.61
C ILE A 257 -12.82 -3.06 8.78
N SER A 258 -12.72 -2.05 9.63
CA SER A 258 -13.79 -1.12 9.98
C SER A 258 -13.38 0.32 9.70
N GLY A 259 -14.30 1.28 9.88
CA GLY A 259 -13.98 2.70 9.74
C GLY A 259 -12.78 3.18 10.60
N ARG A 260 -12.44 2.48 11.68
CA ARG A 260 -11.24 2.80 12.50
C ARG A 260 -9.92 2.51 11.78
N ASP A 261 -9.91 1.52 10.91
CA ASP A 261 -8.73 1.11 10.15
C ASP A 261 -8.47 2.05 8.97
N MET A 262 -9.52 2.72 8.46
CA MET A 262 -9.47 3.55 7.25
C MET A 262 -8.40 4.64 7.32
N ARG A 263 -8.20 5.27 8.47
CA ARG A 263 -7.18 6.30 8.63
C ARG A 263 -5.78 5.78 8.25
N SER A 264 -5.42 4.60 8.72
CA SER A 264 -4.08 4.02 8.47
C SER A 264 -3.92 3.63 7.00
N LEU A 265 -4.99 3.21 6.34
CA LEU A 265 -4.99 2.87 4.91
C LEU A 265 -4.87 4.14 4.05
N ILE A 266 -5.65 5.18 4.36
CA ILE A 266 -5.67 6.44 3.61
C ILE A 266 -4.32 7.16 3.70
N GLU A 267 -3.74 7.27 4.91
CA GLU A 267 -2.44 7.94 5.12
C GLU A 267 -1.27 7.32 4.34
N LEU A 268 -1.44 6.09 3.84
CA LEU A 268 -0.46 5.33 3.06
C LEU A 268 -0.54 5.60 1.55
N VAL A 269 -1.75 5.86 1.04
CA VAL A 269 -2.01 6.06 -0.41
C VAL A 269 -2.17 7.52 -0.80
N GLU A 270 -2.34 8.41 0.19
CA GLU A 270 -2.42 9.85 -0.02
C GLU A 270 -1.11 10.44 -0.57
N LEU A 271 -1.26 11.36 -1.53
CA LEU A 271 -0.16 12.16 -2.03
C LEU A 271 0.23 13.20 -0.98
N ARG A 272 1.51 13.22 -0.60
CA ARG A 272 2.10 14.22 0.30
C ARG A 272 2.95 15.23 -0.46
#